data_AF-E3EFT4-F1
#
_entry.id   AF-E3EFT4-F1
#
_cell.length_a   1.000
_cell.length_b   1.000
_cell.length_c   1.000
_cell.angle_alpha   90.00
_cell.angle_beta   90.00
_cell.angle_gamma   90.00
#
_symmetry.space_group_name_H-M   'P 1'
#
loop_
_entity.id
_entity.type
_entity.pdbx_description
1 polymer ?
#
loop_
_entity_poly.entity_id
_entity_poly.type
_entity_poly.pdbx_seq_one_letter_code
_entity_poly.pdbx_strand_id
1 'polypeptide(L)'
;MSRYETRLEDYRRRERPSYRVFEGMQELVCSVGQLHNNWLYVNVDQWDQDPVHTPIYYLDEHWLEECAEDGTAATNEQDEYIPLWISDRQVQTWFELATFESVVEVLKAAGKPVTLQMVIVAVKYYDKRDAYLDYDEVKAVTDLWFVLTKVRNHLTE
;
A
#
# COMPACT_ATOMS: atom_id res chain seq x y z
N MET A 1 -0.33 -7.63 -30.64
CA MET A 1 -1.19 -8.12 -29.54
C MET A 1 -2.28 -7.10 -29.29
N SER A 2 -3.51 -7.57 -29.10
CA SER A 2 -4.65 -6.75 -28.68
C SER A 2 -4.50 -6.35 -27.20
N ARG A 3 -5.09 -5.21 -26.81
CA ARG A 3 -5.17 -4.76 -25.40
C ARG A 3 -5.76 -5.84 -24.48
N TYR A 4 -6.67 -6.66 -25.00
CA TYR A 4 -7.25 -7.79 -24.27
C TYR A 4 -6.21 -8.90 -24.00
N GLU A 5 -5.41 -9.26 -25.01
CA GLU A 5 -4.38 -10.30 -24.89
C GLU A 5 -3.32 -9.89 -23.87
N THR A 6 -2.86 -8.64 -23.92
CA THR A 6 -1.90 -8.09 -22.95
C THR A 6 -2.43 -8.14 -21.52
N ARG A 7 -3.70 -7.80 -21.30
CA ARG A 7 -4.32 -7.89 -19.96
C ARG A 7 -4.48 -9.33 -19.48
N LEU A 8 -4.82 -10.25 -20.38
CA LEU A 8 -4.99 -11.66 -20.04
C LEU A 8 -3.64 -12.32 -19.70
N GLU A 9 -2.56 -11.96 -20.40
CA GLU A 9 -1.21 -12.39 -20.07
C GLU A 9 -0.74 -11.79 -18.73
N ASP A 10 -0.99 -10.50 -18.50
CA ASP A 10 -0.73 -9.86 -17.20
C ASP A 10 -1.48 -10.54 -16.05
N TYR A 11 -2.74 -10.88 -16.30
CA TYR A 11 -3.57 -11.61 -15.35
C TYR A 11 -3.07 -13.04 -15.09
N ARG A 12 -2.41 -13.69 -16.05
CA ARG A 12 -1.93 -15.07 -15.89
C ARG A 12 -0.58 -15.18 -15.20
N ARG A 13 0.25 -14.12 -15.25
CA ARG A 13 1.60 -14.14 -14.67
C ARG A 13 1.65 -13.81 -13.19
N ARG A 14 0.57 -13.24 -12.63
CA ARG A 14 0.52 -12.78 -11.23
C ARG A 14 0.28 -13.94 -10.26
N GLU A 15 0.91 -13.86 -9.09
CA GLU A 15 0.75 -14.81 -8.00
C GLU A 15 -0.57 -14.57 -7.24
N ARG A 16 -1.09 -15.64 -6.62
CA ARG A 16 -2.31 -15.64 -5.79
C ARG A 16 -2.06 -16.35 -4.46
N PRO A 17 -1.17 -15.81 -3.61
CA PRO A 17 -0.99 -16.40 -2.30
C PRO A 17 -2.25 -16.17 -1.46
N SER A 18 -2.56 -17.08 -0.56
CA SER A 18 -3.61 -16.89 0.46
C SER A 18 -3.37 -15.63 1.30
N TYR A 19 -2.11 -15.36 1.63
CA TYR A 19 -1.68 -14.14 2.28
C TYR A 19 -0.22 -13.82 1.94
N ARG A 20 0.16 -12.55 2.11
CA ARG A 20 1.56 -12.11 2.10
C ARG A 20 1.74 -10.97 3.10
N VAL A 21 2.86 -10.99 3.82
CA VAL A 21 3.27 -9.91 4.71
C VAL A 21 4.41 -9.16 4.04
N PHE A 22 4.31 -7.84 4.05
CA PHE A 22 5.38 -6.92 3.67
C PHE A 22 5.87 -6.25 4.94
N GLU A 23 7.17 -6.31 5.22
CA GLU A 23 7.75 -5.69 6.42
C GLU A 23 7.72 -4.16 6.36
N GLY A 24 7.46 -3.58 5.19
CA GLY A 24 7.27 -2.15 5.02
C GLY A 24 6.99 -1.74 3.58
N MET A 25 6.84 -0.43 3.36
CA MET A 25 6.45 0.14 2.07
C MET A 25 7.41 -0.23 0.94
N GLN A 26 8.71 -0.36 1.23
CA GLN A 26 9.70 -0.69 0.19
C GLN A 26 9.42 -2.07 -0.44
N GLU A 27 9.08 -3.07 0.37
CA GLU A 27 8.79 -4.42 -0.13
C GLU A 27 7.51 -4.44 -0.97
N LEU A 28 6.47 -3.73 -0.52
CA LEU A 28 5.24 -3.59 -1.28
C LEU A 28 5.50 -2.93 -2.65
N VAL A 29 6.25 -1.82 -2.69
CA VAL A 29 6.64 -1.16 -3.95
C VAL A 29 7.41 -2.11 -4.89
N CYS A 30 8.30 -2.95 -4.33
CA CYS A 30 9.04 -3.94 -5.10
C CYS A 30 8.15 -5.07 -5.66
N SER A 31 7.00 -5.33 -5.04
CA SER A 31 6.03 -6.34 -5.49
C SER A 31 5.00 -5.88 -6.52
N VAL A 32 5.01 -4.60 -6.91
CA VAL A 32 4.05 -4.05 -7.90
C VAL A 32 4.07 -4.89 -9.18
N GLY A 33 2.87 -5.32 -9.62
CA GLY A 33 2.65 -6.15 -10.79
C GLY A 33 2.95 -7.64 -10.59
N GLN A 34 3.27 -8.08 -9.37
CA GLN A 34 3.53 -9.50 -9.06
C GLN A 34 2.29 -10.21 -8.52
N LEU A 35 1.41 -9.51 -7.80
CA LEU A 35 0.25 -10.11 -7.15
C LEU A 35 -1.04 -9.79 -7.91
N HIS A 36 -2.02 -10.68 -7.78
CA HIS A 36 -3.40 -10.37 -8.16
C HIS A 36 -3.98 -9.27 -7.29
N ASN A 37 -4.94 -8.54 -7.83
CA ASN A 37 -5.63 -7.50 -7.10
C ASN A 37 -6.41 -8.09 -5.92
N ASN A 38 -6.21 -7.51 -4.74
CA ASN A 38 -6.97 -7.76 -3.52
C ASN A 38 -6.79 -6.58 -2.57
N TRP A 39 -7.42 -6.63 -1.40
CA TRP A 39 -7.25 -5.64 -0.34
C TRP A 39 -5.91 -5.78 0.37
N LEU A 40 -5.35 -4.62 0.68
CA LEU A 40 -4.23 -4.45 1.59
C LEU A 40 -4.77 -3.96 2.92
N TYR A 41 -4.16 -4.45 3.99
CA TYR A 41 -4.51 -4.15 5.36
C TYR A 41 -3.30 -3.58 6.09
N VAL A 42 -3.55 -2.68 7.04
CA VAL A 42 -2.50 -2.00 7.80
C VAL A 42 -2.99 -1.63 9.20
N ASN A 43 -2.07 -1.42 10.13
CA ASN A 43 -2.37 -0.62 11.31
C ASN A 43 -2.31 0.86 10.92
N VAL A 44 -3.46 1.54 10.88
CA VAL A 44 -3.58 2.93 10.38
C VAL A 44 -2.81 3.91 11.26
N ASP A 45 -2.87 3.75 12.59
CA ASP A 45 -2.15 4.61 13.52
C ASP A 45 -0.62 4.49 13.34
N GLN A 46 -0.13 3.26 13.16
CA GLN A 46 1.27 3.00 12.90
C GLN A 46 1.69 3.56 11.53
N TRP A 47 0.86 3.37 10.48
CA TRP A 47 1.07 3.93 9.15
C TRP A 47 1.18 5.46 9.18
N ASP A 48 0.39 6.11 10.03
CA ASP A 48 0.43 7.56 10.13
C ASP A 48 1.73 8.07 10.77
N GLN A 49 2.30 7.30 11.70
CA GLN A 49 3.53 7.64 12.42
C GLN A 49 4.81 7.25 11.66
N ASP A 50 4.88 6.01 11.16
CA ASP A 50 6.05 5.45 10.50
C ASP A 50 5.68 4.65 9.23
N PRO A 51 5.29 5.33 8.14
CA PRO A 51 4.86 4.69 6.90
C PRO A 51 5.96 3.89 6.19
N VAL A 52 7.22 4.07 6.57
CA VAL A 52 8.34 3.33 5.95
C VAL A 52 8.39 1.90 6.47
N HIS A 53 8.20 1.72 7.78
CA HIS A 53 8.39 0.45 8.48
C HIS A 53 7.08 -0.18 8.99
N THR A 54 5.93 0.40 8.66
CA THR A 54 4.65 -0.20 9.03
C THR A 54 4.41 -1.47 8.19
N PRO A 55 4.19 -2.64 8.81
CA PRO A 55 3.87 -3.85 8.08
C PRO A 55 2.56 -3.73 7.31
N ILE A 56 2.53 -4.24 6.09
CA ILE A 56 1.35 -4.24 5.21
C ILE A 56 0.99 -5.68 4.89
N TYR A 57 -0.30 -6.01 4.98
CA TYR A 57 -0.80 -7.35 4.77
C TYR A 57 -1.63 -7.41 3.50
N TYR A 58 -1.27 -8.31 2.60
CA TYR A 58 -2.15 -8.76 1.52
C TYR A 58 -2.87 -10.00 2.03
N LEU A 59 -4.21 -9.97 2.06
CA LEU A 59 -5.02 -11.09 2.52
C LEU A 59 -6.04 -11.41 1.43
N ASP A 60 -6.06 -12.66 0.97
CA ASP A 60 -7.04 -13.08 -0.02
C ASP A 60 -8.43 -13.23 0.61
N GLU A 61 -9.45 -12.59 0.04
CA GLU A 61 -10.83 -12.63 0.54
C GLU A 61 -11.39 -14.05 0.68
N HIS A 62 -11.18 -14.94 -0.31
CA HIS A 62 -11.67 -16.32 -0.22
C HIS A 62 -10.98 -17.09 0.89
N TRP A 63 -9.68 -16.87 1.06
CA TRP A 63 -8.94 -17.45 2.18
C TRP A 63 -9.40 -16.89 3.54
N LEU A 64 -9.81 -15.62 3.63
CA LEU A 64 -10.38 -15.06 4.86
C LEU A 64 -11.75 -15.69 5.19
N GLU A 65 -12.57 -15.99 4.18
CA GLU A 65 -13.82 -16.74 4.34
C GLU A 65 -13.54 -18.14 4.90
N GLU A 66 -12.58 -18.87 4.33
CA GLU A 66 -12.13 -20.18 4.84
C GLU A 66 -11.65 -20.08 6.30
N CYS A 67 -10.87 -19.04 6.64
CA CYS A 67 -10.43 -18.82 8.01
C CYS A 67 -11.61 -18.61 8.98
N ALA A 68 -12.66 -17.91 8.55
CA ALA A 68 -13.86 -17.71 9.36
C ALA A 68 -14.63 -19.02 9.57
N GLU A 69 -14.76 -19.85 8.53
CA GLU A 69 -15.39 -21.18 8.61
C GLU A 69 -14.62 -22.13 9.54
N ASP A 70 -13.28 -22.07 9.49
CA ASP A 70 -12.39 -22.90 10.31
C ASP A 70 -12.22 -22.39 11.75
N GLY A 71 -12.83 -21.25 12.11
CA GLY A 71 -12.68 -20.62 13.42
C GLY A 71 -11.27 -20.08 13.69
N THR A 72 -10.51 -19.78 12.62
CA THR A 72 -9.16 -19.22 12.67
C THR A 72 -9.11 -17.72 12.31
N ALA A 73 -10.26 -17.09 12.13
CA ALA A 73 -10.42 -15.65 12.01
C ALA A 73 -10.93 -15.00 13.31
N ALA A 74 -10.60 -13.72 13.47
CA ALA A 74 -11.22 -12.80 14.42
C ALA A 74 -11.87 -11.64 13.64
N THR A 75 -12.67 -10.84 14.33
CA THR A 75 -13.26 -9.63 13.79
C THR A 75 -12.45 -8.43 14.26
N ASN A 76 -12.05 -7.56 13.33
CA ASN A 76 -11.36 -6.30 13.66
C ASN A 76 -12.36 -5.21 14.11
N GLU A 77 -11.86 -4.00 14.35
CA GLU A 77 -12.70 -2.87 14.80
C GLU A 77 -13.70 -2.37 13.73
N GLN A 78 -13.54 -2.77 12.46
CA GLN A 78 -14.41 -2.43 11.35
C GLN A 78 -15.43 -3.53 11.01
N ASP A 79 -15.60 -4.52 11.90
CA ASP A 79 -16.45 -5.70 11.68
C ASP A 79 -15.99 -6.60 10.50
N GLU A 80 -14.71 -6.56 10.15
CA GLU A 80 -14.11 -7.37 9.07
C GLU A 80 -13.37 -8.59 9.61
N TYR A 81 -13.38 -9.69 8.85
CA TYR A 81 -12.59 -10.88 9.19
C TYR A 81 -11.09 -10.64 8.94
N ILE A 82 -10.29 -10.92 9.97
CA ILE A 82 -8.83 -10.96 9.89
C ILE A 82 -8.31 -12.25 10.52
N PRO A 83 -7.13 -12.75 10.14
CA PRO A 83 -6.56 -13.95 10.75
C PRO A 83 -6.24 -13.74 12.23
N LEU A 84 -6.47 -14.77 13.06
CA LEU A 84 -6.22 -14.70 14.51
C LEU A 84 -4.78 -14.26 14.86
N TRP A 85 -3.79 -14.64 14.07
CA TRP A 85 -2.37 -14.36 14.32
C TRP A 85 -1.97 -12.88 14.13
N ILE A 86 -2.87 -12.03 13.62
CA ILE A 86 -2.73 -10.56 13.59
C ILE A 86 -3.81 -9.81 14.36
N SER A 87 -4.68 -10.51 15.07
CA SER A 87 -5.82 -9.89 15.75
C SER A 87 -5.42 -8.88 16.82
N ASP A 88 -4.23 -9.00 17.40
CA ASP A 88 -3.66 -8.09 18.39
C ASP A 88 -2.95 -6.86 17.79
N ARG A 89 -2.84 -6.78 16.46
CA ARG A 89 -2.07 -5.75 15.75
C ARG A 89 -2.90 -4.56 15.28
N GLN A 90 -4.20 -4.53 15.58
CA GLN A 90 -5.14 -3.46 15.17
C GLN A 90 -5.14 -3.22 13.65
N VAL A 91 -5.11 -4.30 12.88
CA VAL A 91 -5.05 -4.25 11.42
C VAL A 91 -6.46 -4.06 10.84
N GLN A 92 -6.58 -3.15 9.89
CA GLN A 92 -7.83 -2.79 9.21
C GLN A 92 -7.63 -2.76 7.70
N THR A 93 -8.69 -2.97 6.91
CA THR A 93 -8.65 -2.73 5.47
C THR A 93 -8.18 -1.31 5.20
N TRP A 94 -7.25 -1.18 4.26
CA TRP A 94 -6.59 0.09 3.98
C TRP A 94 -6.74 0.52 2.53
N PHE A 95 -6.32 -0.33 1.60
CA PHE A 95 -6.16 0.08 0.21
C PHE A 95 -6.36 -1.09 -0.74
N GLU A 96 -7.04 -0.87 -1.87
CA GLU A 96 -7.06 -1.87 -2.94
C GLU A 96 -5.68 -1.91 -3.62
N LEU A 97 -5.12 -3.11 -3.84
CA LEU A 97 -3.79 -3.25 -4.44
C LEU A 97 -3.71 -2.57 -5.82
N ALA A 98 -4.74 -2.70 -6.67
CA ALA A 98 -4.77 -2.06 -7.98
C ALA A 98 -4.71 -0.52 -7.89
N THR A 99 -5.32 0.07 -6.86
CA THR A 99 -5.23 1.50 -6.60
C THR A 99 -3.81 1.88 -6.18
N PHE A 100 -3.18 1.08 -5.31
CA PHE A 100 -1.78 1.29 -4.92
C PHE A 100 -0.85 1.20 -6.14
N GLU A 101 -1.03 0.18 -6.96
CA GLU A 101 -0.28 0.00 -8.22
C GLU A 101 -0.47 1.21 -9.13
N SER A 102 -1.70 1.72 -9.26
CA SER A 102 -2.01 2.91 -10.06
C SER A 102 -1.29 4.17 -9.56
N VAL A 103 -1.21 4.38 -8.24
CA VAL A 103 -0.43 5.48 -7.64
C VAL A 103 1.04 5.37 -8.07
N VAL A 104 1.63 4.18 -7.95
CA VAL A 104 3.04 3.95 -8.33
C VAL A 104 3.24 4.14 -9.84
N GLU A 105 2.30 3.69 -10.67
CA GLU A 105 2.35 3.82 -12.12
C GLU A 105 2.28 5.29 -12.57
N VAL A 106 1.42 6.11 -11.96
CA VAL A 106 1.34 7.56 -12.23
C VAL A 106 2.70 8.23 -12.00
N LEU A 107 3.39 7.89 -10.91
CA LEU A 107 4.73 8.44 -10.64
C LEU A 107 5.77 7.96 -11.65
N LYS A 108 5.73 6.66 -12.01
CA LYS A 108 6.66 6.07 -12.98
C LYS A 108 6.45 6.58 -14.41
N ALA A 109 5.23 6.99 -14.76
CA ALA A 109 4.89 7.47 -16.11
C ALA A 109 5.71 8.70 -16.54
N ALA A 110 6.23 9.48 -15.59
CA ALA A 110 7.12 10.61 -15.86
C ALA A 110 8.52 10.20 -16.40
N GLY A 111 8.90 8.91 -16.32
CA GLY A 111 10.21 8.43 -16.74
C GLY A 111 11.37 8.95 -15.88
N LYS A 112 11.07 9.50 -14.70
CA LYS A 112 12.03 10.07 -13.75
C LYS A 112 12.19 9.14 -12.53
N PRO A 113 13.31 9.22 -11.78
CA PRO A 113 13.50 8.43 -10.57
C PRO A 113 12.43 8.71 -9.51
N VAL A 114 11.74 7.67 -9.04
CA VAL A 114 10.74 7.76 -7.97
C VAL A 114 11.39 7.30 -6.66
N THR A 115 11.31 8.11 -5.61
CA THR A 115 11.80 7.73 -4.28
C THR A 115 10.69 7.11 -3.44
N LEU A 116 11.05 6.35 -2.39
CA LEU A 116 10.08 5.78 -1.46
C LEU A 116 9.23 6.86 -0.78
N GLN A 117 9.84 8.00 -0.43
CA GLN A 117 9.13 9.12 0.16
C GLN A 117 8.07 9.70 -0.77
N MET A 118 8.36 9.78 -2.08
CA MET A 118 7.39 10.23 -3.08
C MET A 118 6.18 9.29 -3.13
N VAL A 119 6.41 7.96 -3.09
CA VAL A 119 5.32 6.99 -3.03
C VAL A 119 4.47 7.20 -1.77
N ILE A 120 5.10 7.33 -0.59
CA ILE A 120 4.39 7.55 0.67
C ILE A 120 3.54 8.83 0.61
N VAL A 121 4.08 9.92 0.09
CA VAL A 121 3.35 11.19 -0.09
C VAL A 121 2.15 11.00 -1.01
N ALA A 122 2.33 10.32 -2.14
CA ALA A 122 1.26 10.08 -3.10
C ALA A 122 0.15 9.20 -2.52
N VAL A 123 0.52 8.12 -1.82
CA VAL A 123 -0.43 7.22 -1.16
C VAL A 123 -1.21 7.96 -0.07
N LYS A 124 -0.53 8.70 0.82
CA LYS A 124 -1.20 9.51 1.86
C LYS A 124 -2.10 10.60 1.27
N TYR A 125 -1.74 11.15 0.12
CA TYR A 125 -2.58 12.12 -0.55
C TYR A 125 -3.83 11.44 -1.13
N TYR A 126 -3.67 10.33 -1.83
CA TYR A 126 -4.79 9.57 -2.39
C TYR A 126 -5.75 9.13 -1.29
N ASP A 127 -5.24 8.50 -0.23
CA ASP A 127 -6.02 8.05 0.93
C ASP A 127 -6.93 9.15 1.51
N LYS A 128 -6.44 10.40 1.52
CA LYS A 128 -7.19 11.55 2.07
C LYS A 128 -8.08 12.28 1.07
N ARG A 129 -7.81 12.14 -0.23
CA ARG A 129 -8.38 13.01 -1.28
C ARG A 129 -9.05 12.26 -2.42
N ASP A 130 -8.91 10.93 -2.46
CA ASP A 130 -9.32 10.06 -3.55
C ASP A 130 -8.87 10.61 -4.92
N ALA A 131 -7.62 11.05 -4.98
CA ALA A 131 -7.05 11.74 -6.13
C ALA A 131 -5.56 11.42 -6.28
N TYR A 132 -5.13 11.25 -7.53
CA TYR A 132 -3.73 11.06 -7.87
C TYR A 132 -3.00 12.40 -7.87
N LEU A 133 -1.79 12.42 -7.31
CA LEU A 133 -0.81 13.46 -7.60
C LEU A 133 0.10 12.98 -8.72
N ASP A 134 0.42 13.87 -9.65
CA ASP A 134 1.45 13.60 -10.63
C ASP A 134 2.87 13.70 -10.04
N TYR A 135 3.86 13.33 -10.83
CA TYR A 135 5.25 13.33 -10.38
C TYR A 135 5.73 14.72 -9.89
N ASP A 136 5.40 15.79 -10.61
CA ASP A 136 5.92 17.12 -10.32
C ASP A 136 5.23 17.71 -9.08
N GLU A 137 3.94 17.41 -8.89
CA GLU A 137 3.20 17.74 -7.66
C GLU A 137 3.78 17.02 -6.43
N VAL A 138 3.97 15.70 -6.51
CA VAL A 138 4.57 14.92 -5.42
C VAL A 138 5.98 15.39 -5.11
N LYS A 139 6.76 15.71 -6.15
CA LYS A 139 8.11 16.24 -5.99
C LYS A 139 8.09 17.57 -5.23
N ALA A 140 7.21 18.49 -5.59
CA ALA A 140 7.10 19.78 -4.91
C ALA A 140 6.74 19.62 -3.43
N VAL A 141 5.78 18.73 -3.11
CA VAL A 141 5.39 18.43 -1.72
C VAL A 141 6.55 17.81 -0.94
N THR A 142 7.27 16.86 -1.55
CA THR A 142 8.40 16.18 -0.92
C THR A 142 9.56 17.16 -0.63
N ASP A 143 9.89 18.01 -1.61
CA ASP A 143 10.95 19.02 -1.46
C ASP A 143 10.62 20.03 -0.35
N LEU A 144 9.35 20.47 -0.26
CA LEU A 144 8.89 21.36 0.81
C LEU A 144 9.05 20.73 2.19
N TRP A 145 8.69 19.45 2.32
CA TRP A 145 8.81 18.71 3.59
C TRP A 145 10.27 18.60 4.05
N PHE A 146 11.19 18.37 3.11
CA PHE A 146 12.63 18.34 3.39
C PHE A 146 13.14 19.69 3.90
N VAL A 147 12.72 20.79 3.27
CA VAL A 147 13.09 22.15 3.70
C VAL A 147 12.56 22.44 5.10
N LEU A 148 11.28 22.15 5.37
CA LEU A 148 10.67 22.37 6.70
C LEU A 148 11.37 21.56 7.79
N THR A 149 11.72 20.31 7.50
CA THR A 149 12.44 19.44 8.45
C THR A 149 13.81 20.01 8.77
N LYS A 150 14.54 20.50 7.76
CA LYS A 150 15.86 21.12 7.96
C LYS A 150 15.77 22.39 8.81
N VAL A 151 14.78 23.24 8.55
CA VAL A 151 14.55 24.47 9.33
C VAL A 151 14.22 24.12 10.79
N ARG A 152 13.32 23.16 11.01
CA ARG A 152 12.95 22.71 12.36
C ARG A 152 14.19 22.25 13.15
N ASN A 153 15.00 21.39 12.55
CA ASN A 153 16.18 20.85 13.23
C ASN A 153 17.19 21.96 13.59
N HIS A 154 17.34 22.97 12.73
CA HIS A 154 18.22 24.11 12.99
C HIS A 154 17.68 25.07 14.08
N LEU A 155 16.37 25.10 14.32
CA LEU A 155 15.76 25.88 15.40
C LEU A 155 15.78 25.18 16.76
N THR A 156 16.07 23.87 16.78
CA THR A 156 16.18 23.04 17.99
C THR A 156 17.62 22.78 18.43
N GLU A 157 18.61 23.28 17.68
CA GLU A 157 20.04 23.35 18.03
C GLU A 157 20.36 24.70 18.71
#